data_AF-A0A962RDF4-F1
#
_entry.id   AF-A0A962RDF4-F1
#
_cell.length_a   1.000
_cell.length_b   1.000
_cell.length_c   1.000
_cell.angle_alpha   90.00
_cell.angle_beta   90.00
_cell.angle_gamma   90.00
#
_symmetry.space_group_name_H-M   'P 1'
#
loop_
_entity.id
_entity.type
_entity.pdbx_description
1 polymer ?
#
loop_
_entity_poly.entity_id
_entity_poly.type
_entity_poly.pdbx_seq_one_letter_code
_entity_poly.pdbx_strand_id
1 'polypeptide(L)'
;MAVSRLGTASAEGQPFNEEPPLRAELFSSDQMEQHGQRLATAHRLQPGRAPERLLSRLAANAGVLTQTYDQLTRAALARHRITPAGEWLLDNFFLIEEQIRTAQRHLPKGYSRELPGLADGASAGLPRVYDIALETIAHGDGRVDSESLHRFVVAYQTVTPLRLGELWAIPIMLR
;
A
#
# COMPACT_ATOMS: atom_id res chain seq x y z
N MET A 1 -26.09 12.30 -35.28
CA MET A 1 -27.19 11.45 -34.82
C MET A 1 -26.96 11.14 -33.36
N ALA A 2 -27.89 11.57 -32.52
CA ALA A 2 -27.90 11.29 -31.10
C ALA A 2 -28.59 9.94 -30.85
N VAL A 3 -28.11 9.16 -29.88
CA VAL A 3 -28.98 8.47 -28.93
C VAL A 3 -28.28 8.43 -27.58
N SER A 4 -28.80 9.24 -26.65
CA SER A 4 -28.56 9.17 -25.22
C SER A 4 -29.14 7.89 -24.62
N ARG A 5 -28.49 7.33 -23.59
CA ARG A 5 -29.20 6.75 -22.43
C ARG A 5 -28.51 7.20 -21.15
N LEU A 6 -29.26 8.01 -20.40
CA LEU A 6 -29.07 8.31 -18.98
C LEU A 6 -29.34 7.04 -18.15
N GLY A 7 -28.56 6.88 -17.08
CA GLY A 7 -28.73 5.85 -16.08
C GLY A 7 -27.69 6.02 -14.99
N THR A 8 -27.90 7.02 -14.14
CA THR A 8 -27.13 7.30 -12.92
C THR A 8 -27.15 6.11 -11.95
N ALA A 9 -25.98 5.54 -11.69
CA ALA A 9 -25.68 4.83 -10.45
C ALA A 9 -24.32 5.32 -9.98
N SER A 10 -24.27 5.85 -8.76
CA SER A 10 -23.08 6.41 -8.12
C SER A 10 -21.93 5.42 -8.16
N ALA A 11 -20.91 5.73 -8.95
CA ALA A 11 -19.64 5.03 -8.95
C ALA A 11 -18.84 5.44 -7.71
N GLU A 12 -19.17 4.86 -6.55
CA GLU A 12 -18.15 4.64 -5.53
C GLU A 12 -17.23 3.53 -6.05
N GLY A 13 -16.34 3.87 -6.97
CA GLY A 13 -15.31 2.96 -7.46
C GLY A 13 -14.44 2.54 -6.28
N GLN A 14 -14.43 1.25 -5.96
CA GLN A 14 -13.43 0.69 -5.05
C GLN A 14 -12.04 0.95 -5.66
N PRO A 15 -11.15 1.69 -4.98
CA PRO A 15 -9.86 2.10 -5.56
C PRO A 15 -8.89 0.93 -5.82
N PHE A 16 -9.29 -0.30 -5.49
CA PHE A 16 -8.41 -1.47 -5.39
C PHE A 16 -8.71 -2.59 -6.40
N ASN A 17 -9.66 -2.37 -7.33
CA ASN A 17 -10.24 -3.48 -8.11
C ASN A 17 -9.34 -3.97 -9.27
N GLU A 18 -8.38 -3.15 -9.73
CA GLU A 18 -7.43 -3.49 -10.79
C GLU A 18 -6.09 -2.77 -10.56
N GLU A 19 -5.40 -3.12 -9.48
CA GLU A 19 -4.06 -2.58 -9.23
C GLU A 19 -3.02 -3.28 -10.12
N PRO A 20 -2.28 -2.54 -10.97
CA PRO A 20 -1.15 -3.11 -11.67
C PRO A 20 -0.12 -3.63 -10.65
N PRO A 21 0.76 -4.57 -11.05
CA PRO A 21 1.86 -4.99 -10.20
C PRO A 21 2.63 -3.77 -9.69
N LEU A 22 2.97 -3.75 -8.39
CA LEU A 22 3.76 -2.70 -7.76
C LEU A 22 5.22 -2.77 -8.23
N ARG A 23 5.46 -2.35 -9.48
CA ARG A 23 6.75 -2.37 -10.13
C ARG A 23 6.93 -1.09 -10.93
N ALA A 24 8.04 -0.42 -10.65
CA ALA A 24 8.50 0.75 -11.39
C ALA A 24 9.98 0.57 -11.75
N GLU A 25 10.56 1.57 -12.42
CA GLU A 25 12.01 1.63 -12.64
C GLU A 25 12.76 1.57 -11.31
N LEU A 26 13.81 0.76 -11.20
CA LEU A 26 14.56 0.64 -9.95
C LEU A 26 15.42 1.88 -9.72
N PHE A 27 15.33 2.44 -8.51
CA PHE A 27 16.09 3.63 -8.14
C PHE A 27 17.25 3.30 -7.21
N SER A 28 18.39 3.95 -7.44
CA SER A 28 19.46 4.07 -6.46
C SER A 28 19.04 4.96 -5.28
N SER A 29 19.83 4.99 -4.21
CA SER A 29 19.57 5.85 -3.05
C SER A 29 19.50 7.35 -3.42
N ASP A 30 20.34 7.79 -4.37
CA ASP A 30 20.34 9.17 -4.88
C ASP A 30 19.10 9.46 -5.75
N GLN A 31 18.66 8.49 -6.55
CA GLN A 31 17.42 8.61 -7.33
C GLN A 31 16.18 8.62 -6.42
N MET A 32 16.19 7.82 -5.35
CA MET A 32 15.16 7.83 -4.30
C MET A 32 15.07 9.17 -3.58
N GLU A 33 16.20 9.81 -3.31
CA GLU A 33 16.24 11.16 -2.73
C GLU A 33 15.56 12.19 -3.66
N GLN A 34 15.95 12.21 -4.95
CA GLN A 34 15.33 13.09 -5.95
C GLN A 34 13.83 12.77 -6.12
N HIS A 35 13.46 11.49 -6.05
CA HIS A 35 12.07 11.05 -6.10
C HIS A 35 11.27 11.58 -4.92
N GLY A 36 11.80 11.51 -3.69
CA GLY A 36 11.15 12.06 -2.50
C GLY A 36 10.78 13.54 -2.63
N GLN A 37 11.69 14.36 -3.18
CA GLN A 37 11.43 15.78 -3.42
C GLN A 37 10.32 15.99 -4.48
N ARG A 38 10.38 15.24 -5.59
CA ARG A 38 9.37 15.30 -6.65
C ARG A 38 8.00 14.89 -6.15
N LEU A 39 7.92 13.77 -5.41
CA LEU A 39 6.67 13.27 -4.85
C LEU A 39 6.07 14.26 -3.85
N ALA A 40 6.90 14.81 -2.94
CA ALA A 40 6.45 15.81 -1.98
C ALA A 40 5.88 17.08 -2.65
N THR A 41 6.44 17.47 -3.79
CA THR A 41 5.95 18.60 -4.59
C THR A 41 4.60 18.29 -5.25
N ALA A 42 4.40 17.04 -5.68
CA ALA A 42 3.18 16.60 -6.34
C ALA A 42 2.01 16.39 -5.35
N HIS A 43 2.32 15.97 -4.12
CA HIS A 43 1.31 15.68 -3.10
C HIS A 43 0.51 16.92 -2.70
N ARG A 44 -0.80 16.89 -2.97
CA ARG A 44 -1.76 17.84 -2.42
C ARG A 44 -2.62 17.14 -1.37
N LEU A 45 -2.69 17.73 -0.18
CA LEU A 45 -3.50 17.20 0.91
C LEU A 45 -4.96 17.62 0.74
N GLN A 46 -5.88 16.69 0.99
CA GLN A 46 -7.30 17.02 1.06
C GLN A 46 -7.63 17.75 2.37
N PRO A 47 -8.63 18.65 2.37
CA PRO A 47 -9.10 19.26 3.60
C PRO A 47 -9.85 18.22 4.46
N GLY A 48 -9.65 18.28 5.77
CA GLY A 48 -10.35 17.43 6.73
C GLY A 48 -9.79 16.00 6.84
N ARG A 49 -10.64 15.07 7.30
CA ARG A 49 -10.25 13.69 7.57
C ARG A 49 -10.55 12.80 6.37
N ALA A 50 -9.58 11.96 6.01
CA ALA A 50 -9.78 10.92 5.01
C ALA A 50 -10.70 9.82 5.53
N PRO A 51 -11.52 9.19 4.66
CA PRO A 51 -12.21 7.96 5.03
C PRO A 51 -11.18 6.87 5.36
N GLU A 52 -11.50 6.05 6.37
CA GLU A 52 -10.64 4.92 6.72
C GLU A 52 -10.85 3.79 5.69
N ARG A 53 -9.84 3.55 4.86
CA ARG A 53 -9.87 2.56 3.77
C ARG A 53 -8.80 1.47 3.90
N LEU A 54 -7.73 1.73 4.66
CA LEU A 54 -6.55 0.87 4.71
C LEU A 54 -6.81 -0.43 5.48
N LEU A 55 -7.54 -0.37 6.61
CA LEU A 55 -7.90 -1.56 7.37
C LEU A 55 -8.89 -2.44 6.60
N SER A 56 -9.81 -1.82 5.86
CA SER A 56 -10.73 -2.56 4.99
C SER A 56 -9.98 -3.24 3.84
N ARG A 57 -8.99 -2.56 3.23
CA ARG A 57 -8.10 -3.15 2.23
C ARG A 57 -7.25 -4.27 2.81
N LEU A 58 -6.66 -4.07 3.98
CA LEU A 58 -5.85 -5.08 4.65
C LEU A 58 -6.67 -6.32 4.99
N ALA A 59 -7.93 -6.16 5.44
CA ALA A 59 -8.84 -7.28 5.68
C ALA A 59 -9.19 -8.03 4.39
N ALA A 60 -9.45 -7.31 3.29
CA ALA A 60 -9.68 -7.92 1.99
C ALA A 60 -8.45 -8.72 1.50
N ASN A 61 -7.25 -8.13 1.63
CA ASN A 61 -5.99 -8.79 1.27
C ASN A 61 -5.75 -10.04 2.11
N ALA A 62 -5.99 -9.96 3.42
CA ALA A 62 -5.90 -11.11 4.33
C ALA A 62 -6.84 -12.24 3.87
N GLY A 63 -8.08 -11.92 3.50
CA GLY A 63 -9.04 -12.89 2.98
C GLY A 63 -8.55 -13.60 1.72
N VAL A 64 -7.97 -12.86 0.76
CA VAL A 64 -7.38 -13.44 -0.47
C VAL A 64 -6.19 -14.35 -0.14
N LEU A 65 -5.33 -13.93 0.79
CA LEU A 65 -4.17 -14.71 1.23
C LEU A 65 -4.59 -16.02 1.89
N THR A 66 -5.55 -15.99 2.83
CA THR A 66 -6.10 -17.19 3.47
C THR A 66 -6.75 -18.12 2.45
N GLN A 67 -7.56 -17.58 1.54
CA GLN A 67 -8.19 -18.39 0.50
C GLN A 67 -7.15 -19.06 -0.41
N THR A 68 -6.08 -18.36 -0.75
CA THR A 68 -4.99 -18.90 -1.58
C THR A 68 -4.23 -20.00 -0.82
N TYR A 69 -3.92 -19.78 0.45
CA TYR A 69 -3.30 -20.77 1.32
C TYR A 69 -4.13 -22.06 1.41
N ASP A 70 -5.45 -21.95 1.61
CA ASP A 70 -6.36 -23.10 1.69
C ASP A 70 -6.44 -23.87 0.35
N GLN A 71 -6.39 -23.16 -0.78
CA GLN A 71 -6.36 -23.77 -2.11
C GLN A 71 -5.04 -24.53 -2.33
N LEU A 72 -3.91 -23.90 -2.02
CA LEU A 72 -2.59 -24.51 -2.15
C LEU A 72 -2.44 -25.71 -1.22
N THR A 73 -2.94 -25.63 0.02
CA THR A 73 -2.92 -26.73 0.98
C THR A 73 -3.72 -27.93 0.46
N ARG A 74 -4.93 -27.69 -0.06
CA ARG A 74 -5.74 -28.77 -0.68
C ARG A 74 -5.04 -29.39 -1.90
N ALA A 75 -4.41 -28.57 -2.73
CA ALA A 75 -3.64 -29.07 -3.88
C ALA A 75 -2.47 -29.95 -3.42
N ALA A 76 -1.75 -29.54 -2.37
CA ALA A 76 -0.62 -30.26 -1.79
C ALA A 76 -1.04 -31.62 -1.23
N LEU A 77 -2.13 -31.64 -0.45
CA LEU A 77 -2.68 -32.86 0.14
C LEU A 77 -3.15 -33.86 -0.93
N ALA A 78 -3.72 -33.35 -2.02
CA ALA A 78 -4.09 -34.15 -3.18
C ALA A 78 -2.89 -34.55 -4.08
N ARG A 79 -1.65 -34.24 -3.66
CA ARG A 79 -0.40 -34.52 -4.39
C ARG A 79 -0.34 -33.90 -5.79
N HIS A 80 -1.03 -32.77 -5.99
CA HIS A 80 -0.87 -31.98 -7.21
C HIS A 80 0.47 -31.24 -7.17
N ARG A 81 1.02 -30.98 -8.36
CA ARG A 81 2.22 -30.16 -8.51
C ARG A 81 1.90 -28.71 -8.13
N ILE A 82 2.65 -28.17 -7.17
CA ILE A 82 2.60 -26.75 -6.79
C ILE A 82 3.79 -26.05 -7.40
N THR A 83 3.66 -24.75 -7.67
CA THR A 83 4.77 -23.92 -8.14
C THR A 83 5.72 -23.60 -6.98
N PRO A 84 7.01 -23.33 -7.22
CA PRO A 84 7.93 -22.92 -6.15
C PRO A 84 7.43 -21.72 -5.33
N ALA A 85 6.73 -20.78 -5.97
CA ALA A 85 6.12 -19.64 -5.27
C ALA A 85 4.96 -20.05 -4.35
N GLY A 86 4.17 -21.06 -4.74
CA GLY A 86 3.10 -21.60 -3.90
C GLY A 86 3.65 -22.37 -2.70
N GLU A 87 4.72 -23.15 -2.87
CA GLU A 87 5.41 -23.83 -1.77
C GLU A 87 5.97 -22.82 -0.78
N TRP A 88 6.67 -21.79 -1.27
CA TRP A 88 7.17 -20.70 -0.43
C TRP A 88 6.05 -20.04 0.39
N LEU A 89 4.90 -19.76 -0.24
CA LEU A 89 3.76 -19.17 0.46
C LEU A 89 3.24 -20.09 1.57
N LEU A 90 3.14 -21.40 1.33
CA LEU A 90 2.71 -22.36 2.35
C LEU A 90 3.66 -22.40 3.55
N ASP A 91 4.97 -22.45 3.28
CA ASP A 91 6.01 -22.53 4.31
C ASP A 91 6.07 -21.25 5.17
N ASN A 92 5.74 -20.09 4.58
CA ASN A 92 5.90 -18.77 5.22
C ASN A 92 4.58 -18.10 5.61
N PHE A 93 3.43 -18.75 5.43
CA PHE A 93 2.12 -18.12 5.64
C PHE A 93 1.97 -17.52 7.04
N PHE A 94 2.48 -18.21 8.06
CA PHE A 94 2.43 -17.75 9.45
C PHE A 94 3.12 -16.39 9.67
N LEU A 95 4.21 -16.10 8.94
CA LEU A 95 4.91 -14.81 9.02
C LEU A 95 4.06 -13.69 8.45
N ILE A 96 3.37 -13.96 7.35
CA ILE A 96 2.45 -13.00 6.72
C ILE A 96 1.27 -12.71 7.66
N GLU A 97 0.68 -13.74 8.28
CA GLU A 97 -0.36 -13.55 9.29
C GLU A 97 0.11 -12.73 10.51
N GLU A 98 1.35 -12.92 10.93
CA GLU A 98 1.96 -12.12 11.99
C GLU A 98 2.13 -10.65 11.58
N GLN A 99 2.60 -10.36 10.35
CA GLN A 99 2.71 -8.99 9.86
C GLN A 99 1.35 -8.31 9.75
N ILE A 100 0.32 -9.00 9.25
CA ILE A 100 -1.06 -8.49 9.19
C ILE A 100 -1.57 -8.13 10.59
N ARG A 101 -1.42 -9.04 11.56
CA ARG A 101 -1.86 -8.80 12.95
C ARG A 101 -1.10 -7.63 13.59
N THR A 102 0.20 -7.54 13.32
CA THR A 102 1.04 -6.45 13.83
C THR A 102 0.63 -5.11 13.22
N ALA A 103 0.40 -5.05 11.91
CA ALA A 103 -0.07 -3.86 11.22
C ALA A 103 -1.43 -3.40 11.77
N GLN A 104 -2.40 -4.31 11.95
CA GLN A 104 -3.71 -3.99 12.53
C GLN A 104 -3.61 -3.45 13.97
N ARG A 105 -2.75 -4.07 14.80
CA ARG A 105 -2.55 -3.63 16.20
C ARG A 105 -1.93 -2.24 16.26
N HIS A 106 -0.98 -1.93 15.38
CA HIS A 106 -0.28 -0.65 15.39
C HIS A 106 -0.99 0.44 14.57
N LEU A 107 -1.97 0.08 13.73
CA LEU A 107 -2.82 1.01 12.98
C LEU A 107 -4.28 0.97 13.46
N PRO A 108 -4.59 1.30 14.72
CA PRO A 108 -5.99 1.35 15.15
C PRO A 108 -6.79 2.33 14.30
N LYS A 109 -8.09 2.05 14.11
CA LYS A 109 -9.00 2.81 13.24
C LYS A 109 -8.98 4.32 13.50
N GLY A 110 -8.90 4.72 14.78
CA GLY A 110 -8.78 6.13 15.17
C GLY A 110 -7.51 6.78 14.63
N TYR A 111 -6.37 6.12 14.79
CA TYR A 111 -5.09 6.60 14.28
C TYR A 111 -5.08 6.70 12.75
N SER A 112 -5.57 5.68 12.05
CA SER A 112 -5.66 5.69 10.58
C SER A 112 -6.46 6.89 10.04
N ARG A 113 -7.56 7.27 10.72
CA ARG A 113 -8.41 8.42 10.34
C ARG A 113 -7.76 9.79 10.55
N GLU A 114 -6.78 9.91 11.44
CA GLU A 114 -6.08 11.17 11.67
C GLU A 114 -4.93 11.41 10.68
N LEU A 115 -4.57 10.40 9.87
CA LEU A 115 -3.52 10.56 8.87
C LEU A 115 -3.97 11.48 7.73
N PRO A 116 -3.14 12.45 7.30
CA PRO A 116 -3.45 13.32 6.17
C PRO A 116 -3.63 12.54 4.87
N GLY A 117 -4.80 12.67 4.24
CA GLY A 117 -5.08 12.05 2.95
C GLY A 117 -4.70 12.93 1.76
N LEU A 118 -4.45 12.29 0.62
CA LEU A 118 -4.22 12.98 -0.66
C LEU A 118 -5.54 13.41 -1.30
N ALA A 119 -5.52 14.56 -1.96
CA ALA A 119 -6.66 15.12 -2.68
C ALA A 119 -6.82 14.52 -4.09
N ASP A 120 -5.72 14.04 -4.66
CA ASP A 120 -5.60 13.67 -6.06
C ASP A 120 -4.51 12.61 -6.29
N GLY A 121 -4.37 12.18 -7.55
CA GLY A 121 -3.48 11.09 -7.94
C GLY A 121 -4.11 9.70 -7.74
N ALA A 122 -3.31 8.66 -7.96
CA ALA A 122 -3.75 7.26 -7.80
C ALA A 122 -4.17 6.95 -6.36
N SER A 123 -3.50 7.57 -5.38
CA SER A 123 -3.78 7.42 -3.95
C SER A 123 -4.77 8.46 -3.40
N ALA A 124 -5.59 9.09 -4.25
CA ALA A 124 -6.60 10.06 -3.81
C ALA A 124 -7.54 9.45 -2.74
N GLY A 125 -7.72 10.17 -1.64
CA GLY A 125 -8.51 9.73 -0.50
C GLY A 125 -7.82 8.71 0.42
N LEU A 126 -6.57 8.30 0.13
CA LEU A 126 -5.74 7.49 1.00
C LEU A 126 -4.71 8.38 1.74
N PRO A 127 -4.22 7.95 2.92
CA PRO A 127 -3.13 8.64 3.60
C PRO A 127 -1.90 8.82 2.71
N ARG A 128 -1.29 10.01 2.66
CA ARG A 128 -0.08 10.22 1.84
C ARG A 128 1.10 9.31 2.23
N VAL A 129 1.14 8.87 3.49
CA VAL A 129 2.14 7.90 3.97
C VAL A 129 1.97 6.51 3.35
N TYR A 130 0.75 6.16 2.93
CA TYR A 130 0.51 4.94 2.17
C TYR A 130 1.13 5.06 0.77
N ASP A 131 0.94 6.20 0.11
CA ASP A 131 1.55 6.47 -1.20
C ASP A 131 3.08 6.47 -1.13
N ILE A 132 3.67 7.10 -0.10
CA ILE A 132 5.12 7.04 0.15
C ILE A 132 5.63 5.59 0.27
N ALA A 133 4.87 4.73 0.96
CA ALA A 133 5.22 3.31 1.09
C ALA A 133 5.11 2.57 -0.25
N LEU A 134 4.04 2.82 -1.03
CA LEU A 134 3.88 2.24 -2.37
C LEU A 134 5.03 2.63 -3.30
N GLU A 135 5.40 3.91 -3.33
CA GLU A 135 6.50 4.43 -4.14
C GLU A 135 7.84 3.79 -3.73
N THR A 136 8.07 3.61 -2.43
CA THR A 136 9.26 2.91 -1.91
C THR A 136 9.30 1.45 -2.36
N ILE A 137 8.16 0.74 -2.28
CA ILE A 137 8.06 -0.67 -2.67
C ILE A 137 8.23 -0.82 -4.18
N ALA A 138 7.59 0.04 -4.98
CA ALA A 138 7.60 -0.04 -6.43
C ALA A 138 8.99 0.21 -7.04
N HIS A 139 9.72 1.19 -6.51
CA HIS A 139 11.08 1.52 -6.95
C HIS A 139 12.18 0.64 -6.32
N GLY A 140 11.83 -0.13 -5.28
CA GLY A 140 12.72 -1.09 -4.61
C GLY A 140 12.51 -2.56 -5.00
N ASP A 141 11.59 -2.87 -5.92
CA ASP A 141 11.16 -4.24 -6.25
C ASP A 141 10.74 -5.06 -5.00
N GLY A 142 10.05 -4.40 -4.07
CA GLY A 142 9.68 -4.98 -2.77
C GLY A 142 10.84 -5.13 -1.77
N ARG A 143 12.06 -4.75 -2.13
CA ARG A 143 13.22 -4.71 -1.23
C ARG A 143 13.36 -3.31 -0.65
N VAL A 144 12.98 -3.17 0.61
CA VAL A 144 13.09 -1.89 1.32
C VAL A 144 14.45 -1.81 2.02
N ASP A 145 15.33 -0.96 1.49
CA ASP A 145 16.62 -0.59 2.09
C ASP A 145 16.44 0.59 3.05
N SER A 146 17.11 0.54 4.20
CA SER A 146 17.00 1.58 5.24
C SER A 146 17.68 2.89 4.82
N GLU A 147 18.78 2.84 4.06
CA GLU A 147 19.46 4.06 3.60
C GLU A 147 18.59 4.80 2.59
N SER A 148 18.09 4.10 1.57
CA SER A 148 17.24 4.64 0.52
C SER A 148 15.93 5.19 1.08
N LEU A 149 15.28 4.44 1.99
CA LEU A 149 14.08 4.93 2.68
C LEU A 149 14.39 6.18 3.52
N HIS A 150 15.51 6.19 4.25
CA HIS A 150 15.91 7.35 5.05
C HIS A 150 16.13 8.58 4.17
N ARG A 151 16.92 8.46 3.09
CA ARG A 151 17.17 9.55 2.15
C ARG A 151 15.89 10.04 1.50
N PHE A 152 15.03 9.14 1.04
CA PHE A 152 13.72 9.47 0.49
C PHE A 152 12.90 10.32 1.47
N VAL A 153 12.75 9.86 2.71
CA VAL A 153 11.90 10.52 3.72
C VAL A 153 12.50 11.86 4.15
N VAL A 154 13.84 11.95 4.26
CA VAL A 154 14.53 13.22 4.53
C VAL A 154 14.29 14.21 3.40
N ALA A 155 14.51 13.80 2.15
CA ALA A 155 14.27 14.61 0.96
C ALA A 155 12.81 15.07 0.83
N TYR A 156 11.86 14.16 1.07
CA TYR A 156 10.44 14.49 1.06
C TYR A 156 10.12 15.63 2.05
N GLN A 157 10.68 15.54 3.26
CA GLN A 157 10.43 16.52 4.33
C GLN A 157 11.07 17.89 4.09
N THR A 158 12.05 18.02 3.18
CA THR A 158 12.59 19.35 2.82
C THR A 158 11.57 20.20 2.06
N VAL A 159 10.60 19.55 1.40
CA VAL A 159 9.53 20.22 0.65
C VAL A 159 8.27 20.35 1.50
N THR A 160 7.80 19.24 2.08
CA THR A 160 6.61 19.25 2.95
C THR A 160 6.85 18.42 4.21
N PRO A 161 6.83 19.04 5.41
CA PRO A 161 7.01 18.32 6.67
C PRO A 161 5.96 17.21 6.87
N LEU A 162 6.43 16.07 7.36
CA LEU A 162 5.58 14.99 7.85
C LEU A 162 5.27 15.24 9.32
N ARG A 163 4.03 14.98 9.74
CA ARG A 163 3.65 15.01 11.15
C ARG A 163 4.31 13.85 11.88
N LEU A 164 4.46 13.95 13.19
CA LEU A 164 4.99 12.86 14.00
C LEU A 164 4.19 11.56 13.76
N GLY A 165 2.86 11.62 13.81
CA GLY A 165 2.01 10.47 13.50
C GLY A 165 2.13 9.94 12.06
N GLU A 166 2.68 10.70 11.12
CA GLU A 166 2.95 10.17 9.79
C GLU A 166 4.26 9.37 9.77
N LEU A 167 5.29 9.87 10.46
CA LEU A 167 6.57 9.16 10.60
C LEU A 167 6.40 7.82 11.31
N TRP A 168 5.55 7.75 12.35
CA TRP A 168 5.21 6.49 13.02
C TRP A 168 4.41 5.54 12.13
N ALA A 169 3.69 6.04 11.13
CA ALA A 169 2.89 5.22 10.22
C ALA A 169 3.73 4.56 9.12
N ILE A 170 4.85 5.15 8.70
CA ILE A 170 5.72 4.60 7.64
C ILE A 170 6.10 3.12 7.88
N PRO A 171 6.69 2.73 9.03
CA PRO A 171 7.06 1.33 9.26
C PRO A 171 5.86 0.39 9.43
N ILE A 172 4.65 0.93 9.61
CA ILE A 172 3.41 0.15 9.66
C ILE A 172 2.92 -0.14 8.23
N MET A 173 3.04 0.84 7.32
CA MET A 173 2.65 0.70 5.92
C MET A 173 3.55 -0.25 5.13
N LEU A 174 4.80 -0.44 5.58
CA LEU A 174 5.79 -1.32 4.95
C LEU A 174 5.70 -2.79 5.44
N ARG A 175 4.71 -3.14 6.27
CA ARG A 175 4.52 -4.51 6.78
C ARG A 175 3.73 -5.39 5.83
#